data_AF-A0A2M8EPM4-F1
#
_entry.id   AF-A0A2M8EPM4-F1
#
_cell.length_a   1.000
_cell.length_b   1.000
_cell.length_c   1.000
_cell.angle_alpha   90.00
_cell.angle_beta   90.00
_cell.angle_gamma   90.00
#
_symmetry.space_group_name_H-M   'P 1'
#
loop_
_entity.id
_entity.type
_entity.pdbx_description
1 polymer ?
#
loop_
_entity_poly.entity_id
_entity_poly.type
_entity_poly.pdbx_seq_one_letter_code
_entity_poly.pdbx_strand_id
1 'polypeptide(L)' 'MFRDHLRSHPDVRDEYAALKKDLIEKYPDGVGEYSEGKTEFVQKVLDLAGWKEGNTYNE' A
#
# COMPACT_ATOMS: atom_id res chain seq x y z
N MET A 1 11.49 5.64 0.91
CA MET A 1 10.68 5.43 2.13
C MET A 1 9.80 4.20 2.03
N PHE A 2 8.62 4.23 1.36
CA PHE A 2 7.77 3.02 1.23
C PHE A 2 8.49 1.82 0.60
N ARG A 3 9.13 2.03 -0.56
CA ARG A 3 9.88 0.98 -1.27
C ARG A 3 11.03 0.39 -0.44
N ASP A 4 11.67 1.21 0.38
CA ASP A 4 12.80 0.79 1.21
C ASP A 4 12.31 0.04 2.45
N HIS A 5 11.18 0.48 3.01
CA HIS A 5 10.51 -0.23 4.09
C HIS A 5 10.09 -1.65 3.67
N LEU A 6 9.51 -1.82 2.48
CA LEU A 6 9.17 -3.15 1.94
C LEU A 6 10.39 -4.02 1.64
N ARG A 7 11.57 -3.44 1.41
CA ARG A 7 12.80 -4.22 1.21
C ARG A 7 13.43 -4.69 2.52
N SER A 8 13.28 -3.89 3.57
CA SER A 8 13.77 -4.23 4.90
C SER A 8 12.80 -5.10 5.71
N HIS A 9 11.51 -5.12 5.32
CA HIS A 9 10.43 -5.86 6.00
C HIS A 9 9.74 -6.81 5.00
N PRO A 10 10.29 -8.04 4.82
CA PRO A 10 9.75 -9.02 3.88
C PRO A 10 8.34 -9.50 4.24
N ASP A 11 8.00 -9.49 5.53
CA ASP A 11 6.65 -9.73 6.07
C ASP A 11 5.63 -8.74 5.52
N VAL A 12 5.91 -7.43 5.61
CA VAL A 12 5.03 -6.36 5.10
C VAL A 12 4.90 -6.43 3.57
N ARG A 13 5.98 -6.82 2.88
CA ARG A 13 5.97 -7.05 1.42
C ARG A 13 5.01 -8.17 1.04
N ASP A 14 5.07 -9.29 1.77
CA ASP A 14 4.26 -10.46 1.47
C ASP A 14 2.79 -10.20 1.79
N GLU A 15 2.50 -9.46 2.87
CA GLU A 15 1.15 -8.96 3.18
C GLU A 15 0.62 -8.04 2.07
N TYR A 16 1.45 -7.12 1.56
CA TYR A 16 1.06 -6.26 0.43
C TYR A 16 0.80 -7.06 -0.86
N ALA A 17 1.57 -8.12 -1.08
CA ALA A 17 1.39 -9.00 -2.24
C ALA A 17 0.09 -9.81 -2.15
N ALA A 18 -0.23 -10.34 -0.96
CA ALA A 18 -1.48 -11.03 -0.69
C ALA A 18 -2.68 -10.08 -0.87
N LEU A 19 -2.62 -8.89 -0.27
CA LEU A 19 -3.68 -7.88 -0.40
C LEU A 19 -3.99 -7.55 -1.87
N LYS A 20 -2.95 -7.36 -2.70
CA LYS A 20 -3.17 -7.09 -4.14
C LYS A 20 -3.85 -8.24 -4.87
N LYS A 21 -3.52 -9.49 -4.53
CA LYS A 21 -4.18 -10.66 -5.12
C LYS A 21 -5.64 -10.71 -4.70
N ASP A 22 -5.93 -10.56 -3.41
CA ASP A 22 -7.29 -10.55 -2.88
C ASP A 22 -8.12 -9.43 -3.52
N LEU A 23 -7.54 -8.24 -3.73
CA LEU A 23 -8.23 -7.13 -4.38
C LEU A 23 -8.50 -7.39 -5.86
N ILE A 24 -7.59 -8.04 -6.59
CA ILE A 24 -7.81 -8.41 -7.99
C ILE A 24 -8.90 -9.48 -8.11
N GLU A 25 -8.91 -10.46 -7.20
CA GLU A 25 -9.96 -11.50 -7.16
C GLU A 25 -11.33 -10.90 -6.79
N LYS A 26 -11.35 -9.96 -5.85
CA LYS A 26 -12.59 -9.32 -5.37
C LYS A 26 -13.12 -8.26 -6.34
N TYR A 27 -12.25 -7.60 -7.08
CA TYR A 27 -12.57 -6.50 -8.01
C TYR A 27 -11.86 -6.68 -9.35
N PRO A 28 -12.23 -7.69 -10.17
CA PRO A 28 -11.55 -8.00 -11.42
C PRO A 28 -11.64 -6.87 -12.46
N ASP A 29 -12.75 -6.14 -12.48
CA ASP A 29 -12.98 -4.98 -13.37
C ASP A 29 -12.95 -3.63 -12.61
N GLY A 30 -12.80 -3.68 -11.29
CA GLY A 30 -12.94 -2.54 -10.38
C GLY A 30 -11.62 -1.84 -10.11
N VAL A 31 -11.16 -1.02 -11.07
CA VAL A 31 -9.90 -0.26 -10.94
C VAL A 31 -9.95 0.76 -9.79
N GLY A 32 -11.15 1.30 -9.50
CA GLY A 32 -11.39 2.22 -8.38
C GLY A 32 -11.29 1.51 -7.03
N GLU A 33 -11.98 0.38 -6.89
CA GLU A 33 -12.01 -0.42 -5.66
C GLU A 33 -10.66 -1.06 -5.36
N TYR A 34 -9.92 -1.49 -6.39
CA TYR A 34 -8.52 -1.91 -6.25
C TYR A 34 -7.61 -0.77 -5.74
N SER A 35 -7.90 0.46 -6.14
CA SER A 35 -7.12 1.63 -5.73
C SER A 35 -7.45 2.08 -4.32
N GLU A 36 -8.72 2.08 -3.92
CA GLU A 36 -9.14 2.35 -2.54
C GLU A 36 -8.70 1.25 -1.58
N GLY A 37 -8.85 -0.02 -1.96
CA GLY A 37 -8.53 -1.16 -1.09
C GLY A 37 -7.06 -1.27 -0.68
N LYS A 38 -6.15 -0.66 -1.44
CA LYS A 38 -4.72 -0.59 -1.09
C LYS A 38 -4.33 0.71 -0.39
N THR A 39 -5.17 1.75 -0.39
CA THR A 39 -4.86 3.06 0.18
C THR A 39 -4.59 2.96 1.68
N GLU A 40 -5.48 2.29 2.42
CA GLU A 40 -5.30 2.09 3.87
C GLU A 40 -4.01 1.34 4.19
N PHE A 41 -3.67 0.33 3.39
CA PHE A 41 -2.45 -0.44 3.59
C PHE A 41 -1.20 0.39 3.29
N VAL A 42 -1.20 1.12 2.17
CA VAL A 42 -0.07 1.99 1.80
C VAL A 42 0.15 3.07 2.85
N GLN A 43 -0.92 3.66 3.39
CA GLN A 43 -0.83 4.64 4.46
C GLN A 43 -0.23 4.05 5.73
N LYS A 44 -0.69 2.86 6.17
CA LYS A 44 -0.10 2.15 7.32
C LYS A 44 1.39 1.91 7.16
N VAL A 45 1.84 1.45 5.99
CA VAL A 45 3.26 1.19 5.74
C VAL A 45 4.06 2.50 5.66
N LEU A 46 3.48 3.57 5.15
CA LEU A 46 4.10 4.90 5.16
C LEU A 46 4.28 5.39 6.61
N ASP A 47 3.26 5.26 7.45
CA ASP A 47 3.33 5.62 8.87
C ASP A 47 4.43 4.80 9.59
N LEU A 48 4.49 3.48 9.34
CA LEU A 48 5.55 2.60 9.85
C LEU A 48 6.94 2.97 9.33
N ALA A 49 7.03 3.48 8.10
CA ALA A 49 8.27 4.02 7.54
C ALA A 49 8.66 5.39 8.11
N GLY A 50 7.89 5.93 9.06
CA GLY A 50 8.13 7.23 9.69
C GLY A 50 7.71 8.41 8.81
N TRP A 51 6.83 8.18 7.83
CA TRP A 51 6.30 9.24 6.98
C TRP A 51 5.25 10.03 7.79
N LYS A 52 5.67 11.15 8.38
CA LYS A 52 4.73 12.11 8.98
C LYS A 52 4.09 12.95 7.89
N GLU A 53 2.77 12.97 7.89
CA GLU A 53 1.91 13.80 7.05
C GLU A 53 2.42 15.26 7.02
N GLY A 54 3.10 15.62 5.94
CA GLY A 54 3.80 16.90 5.81
C GLY A 54 4.46 17.12 4.45
N ASN A 55 4.33 16.17 3.52
CA ASN A 55 4.77 16.35 2.14
C ASN A 55 3.59 15.99 1.24
N THR A 56 2.68 16.94 1.10
CA THR A 56 1.63 16.92 0.07
C THR A 56 2.31 16.67 -1.28
N TYR A 57 1.79 15.71 -2.04
CA TYR A 57 2.07 15.66 -3.46
C TYR A 57 1.49 16.97 -4.04
N ASN A 58 2.37 17.95 -4.24
CA ASN A 58 2.04 19.15 -4.97
C ASN A 58 1.96 18.76 -6.44
N GLU A 59 0.75 18.83 -6.98
CA GLU A 59 0.45 18.82 -8.42
C GLU A 59 1.05 20.06 -9.10
#